data_AF-A0A1G7EIJ3-F1
#
_entry.id   AF-A0A1G7EIJ3-F1
#
_cell.length_a   1.000
_cell.length_b   1.000
_cell.length_c   1.000
_cell.angle_alpha   90.00
_cell.angle_beta   90.00
_cell.angle_gamma   90.00
#
_symmetry.space_group_name_H-M   'P 1'
#
loop_
_entity.id
_entity.type
_entity.pdbx_description
1 polymer ?
#
loop_
_entity_poly.entity_id
_entity_poly.type
_entity_poly.pdbx_seq_one_letter_code
_entity_poly.pdbx_strand_id
1 'polypeptide(L)'
;MTEHKPIQPKDVFASLPRMTFADVRDAAVSEVSGTRLRDLRSAFRFLEDRMGLDLTQTPATAAIVREIFENQRPDTLGISVKRLENIRSIVSQTLRSHGPRRKWITQEIEPAPVWQALLDLLERREDRWALGRIACYCTEMKIAPDELRSAMLGGFWQALCHEVTSKSPKAIFKRTIHAWNRALREVPDWPGEGLGSPFKTNPYMLPLEAFPAGFQEAVVAWEVRLCNPDPLDPTSPIRAYRSATIEGYRYAFRRLATALVKSSTVPIDRITGFEVFFVEDHFKSALRPFLKGERVKTEGYAHKMATQMIAVGRYHLGYDDARLAPLIAIAQRLKPKDIGRMGERNRKRLEQFDDEDVVRRLLRFPEEELARAHNQRNKLRRAKGVERALAVSLAIFTGMRIKNLRQLNQDAQILRSGKRVFVHLSDEETKSHRALDLELPSETVGLLDQFLADHRPLLPGSDGPYLFPSEQGGPRSYSALRGALSRTLWQHAGIRISPHLFRHAIAKIVVERHPERALDVSRRLGHKSINTTYQSYLGTEGPAASRRINALLKDLRDDPSEGET
;
A
#
# COMPACT_ATOMS: atom_id res chain seq x y z
N MET A 1 9.45 -3.29 54.39
CA MET A 1 8.33 -3.41 53.43
C MET A 1 8.36 -2.19 52.54
N THR A 2 9.06 -2.26 51.42
CA THR A 2 9.10 -1.19 50.41
C THR A 2 7.80 -1.28 49.61
N GLU A 3 6.93 -0.28 49.77
CA GLU A 3 5.74 -0.12 48.91
C GLU A 3 6.20 -0.03 47.45
N HIS A 4 5.95 -1.08 46.66
CA HIS A 4 6.13 -1.03 45.22
C HIS A 4 5.07 -0.08 44.64
N LYS A 5 5.51 1.13 44.31
CA LYS A 5 4.74 2.11 43.53
C LYS A 5 4.18 1.42 42.29
N PRO A 6 2.86 1.53 42.00
CA PRO A 6 2.25 0.84 40.86
C PRO A 6 2.91 1.28 39.54
N ILE A 7 3.32 0.30 38.73
CA ILE A 7 3.93 0.52 37.42
C ILE A 7 2.90 1.24 36.54
N GLN A 8 3.30 2.37 35.96
CA GLN A 8 2.43 3.11 35.06
C GLN A 8 2.26 2.32 33.74
N PRO A 9 1.06 2.28 33.14
CA PRO A 9 0.79 1.52 31.91
C PRO A 9 1.79 1.76 30.76
N LYS A 10 2.25 3.00 30.59
CA LYS A 10 3.22 3.38 29.56
C LYS A 10 4.63 2.84 29.80
N ASP A 11 4.95 2.50 31.04
CA ASP A 11 6.30 2.16 31.49
C ASP A 11 6.49 0.63 31.63
N VAL A 12 5.46 -0.17 31.35
CA VAL A 12 5.49 -1.66 31.43
C VAL A 12 6.58 -2.28 30.57
N PHE A 13 6.87 -1.70 29.40
CA PHE A 13 8.00 -2.13 28.55
C PHE A 13 9.23 -1.22 28.67
N ALA A 14 9.22 -0.27 29.61
CA ALA A 14 10.29 0.68 29.86
C ALA A 14 11.19 0.30 31.06
N SER A 15 10.89 -0.82 31.74
CA SER A 15 11.50 -1.25 33.00
C SER A 15 12.65 -2.25 32.82
N LEU A 16 13.64 -1.94 31.98
CA LEU A 16 14.95 -2.57 32.06
C LEU A 16 16.03 -1.54 32.37
N PRO A 17 17.13 -1.93 33.07
CA PRO A 17 18.23 -1.02 33.38
C PRO A 17 18.71 -0.34 32.10
N ARG A 18 18.59 0.99 32.04
CA ARG A 18 18.99 1.75 30.86
C ARG A 18 20.51 1.77 30.81
N MET A 19 21.10 0.89 30.02
CA MET A 19 22.49 1.07 29.62
C MET A 19 22.54 2.31 28.71
N THR A 20 23.21 3.35 29.19
CA THR A 20 23.37 4.64 28.53
C THR A 20 24.51 4.57 27.53
N PHE A 21 24.65 5.58 26.65
CA PHE A 21 25.81 5.62 25.75
C PHE A 21 27.13 5.75 26.54
N ALA A 22 27.10 6.35 27.73
CA ALA A 22 28.24 6.38 28.65
C ALA A 22 28.59 4.97 29.13
N ASP A 23 27.62 4.18 29.59
CA ASP A 23 27.86 2.80 30.05
C ASP A 23 28.43 1.91 28.94
N VAL A 24 27.91 2.05 27.71
CA VAL A 24 28.40 1.31 26.53
C VAL A 24 29.81 1.74 26.14
N ARG A 25 30.11 3.04 26.20
CA ARG A 25 31.45 3.58 25.95
C ARG A 25 32.44 3.03 26.96
N ASP A 26 32.10 3.09 28.25
CA ASP A 26 33.02 2.75 29.33
C ASP A 26 33.32 1.24 29.35
N ALA A 27 32.30 0.40 29.11
CA ALA A 27 32.48 -1.02 28.88
C ALA A 27 33.43 -1.30 27.70
N ALA A 28 33.24 -0.64 26.56
CA ALA A 28 34.06 -0.87 25.38
C ALA A 28 35.49 -0.29 25.50
N VAL A 29 35.67 0.81 26.22
CA VAL A 29 37.00 1.39 26.51
C VAL A 29 37.85 0.42 27.33
N SER A 30 37.24 -0.38 28.21
CA SER A 30 37.95 -1.35 29.05
C SER A 30 38.54 -2.55 28.29
N GLU A 31 38.04 -2.84 27.09
CA GLU A 31 38.41 -4.04 26.30
C GLU A 31 39.28 -3.74 25.06
N VAL A 32 39.50 -2.46 24.73
CA VAL A 32 40.12 -2.05 23.47
C VAL A 32 41.39 -1.22 23.74
N SER A 33 42.47 -1.48 22.99
CA SER A 33 43.75 -0.78 23.11
C SER A 33 44.23 -0.17 21.78
N GLY A 34 45.25 0.70 21.85
CA GLY A 34 45.92 1.28 20.68
C GLY A 34 45.03 2.21 19.84
N THR A 35 45.16 2.13 18.51
CA THR A 35 44.45 3.01 17.55
C THR A 35 42.93 2.89 17.66
N ARG A 36 42.40 1.68 17.92
CA ARG A 36 40.96 1.45 18.07
C ARG A 36 40.37 2.17 19.29
N LEU A 37 41.13 2.28 20.38
CA LEU A 37 40.71 3.02 21.57
C LEU A 37 40.62 4.54 21.29
N ARG A 38 41.58 5.07 20.52
CA ARG A 38 41.61 6.48 20.11
C ARG A 38 40.40 6.82 19.24
N ASP A 39 40.10 5.97 18.26
CA ASP A 39 38.99 6.16 17.33
C ASP A 39 37.63 6.03 18.05
N LEU A 40 37.49 5.08 18.98
CA LEU A 40 36.29 4.91 19.81
C LEU A 40 36.04 6.14 20.69
N ARG A 41 37.04 6.61 21.42
CA ARG A 41 36.93 7.84 22.23
C ARG A 41 36.59 9.05 21.37
N SER A 42 37.20 9.19 20.19
CA SER A 42 36.91 10.28 19.27
C SER A 42 35.47 10.23 18.75
N ALA A 43 34.95 9.04 18.44
CA ALA A 43 33.59 8.87 17.95
C ALA A 43 32.54 9.24 19.00
N PHE A 44 32.70 8.81 20.26
CA PHE A 44 31.75 9.14 21.34
C PHE A 44 31.85 10.61 21.77
N ARG A 45 33.07 11.18 21.84
CA ARG A 45 33.25 12.62 22.07
C ARG A 45 32.61 13.47 20.97
N PHE A 46 32.63 13.00 19.73
CA PHE A 46 31.95 13.68 18.63
C PHE A 46 30.43 13.73 18.83
N LEU A 47 29.83 12.68 19.41
CA LEU A 47 28.40 12.70 19.74
C LEU A 47 28.08 13.77 20.80
N GLU A 48 28.92 13.91 21.83
CA GLU A 48 28.77 14.95 22.87
C GLU A 48 28.98 16.35 22.28
N ASP A 49 30.17 16.62 21.74
CA ASP A 49 30.62 17.98 21.43
C ASP A 49 29.97 18.56 20.17
N ARG A 50 29.70 17.72 19.16
CA ARG A 50 29.25 18.19 17.83
C ARG A 50 27.80 17.86 17.54
N MET A 51 27.23 16.87 18.22
CA MET A 51 25.83 16.48 18.05
C MET A 51 24.99 16.85 19.27
N GLY A 52 25.60 17.35 20.35
CA GLY A 52 24.90 17.86 21.54
C GLY A 52 24.21 16.76 22.35
N LEU A 53 24.69 15.51 22.26
CA LEU A 53 24.12 14.42 23.03
C LEU A 53 24.66 14.37 24.45
N ASP A 54 23.75 14.32 25.43
CA ASP A 54 24.11 13.90 26.78
C ASP A 54 24.19 12.36 26.83
N LEU A 55 25.41 11.81 26.79
CA LEU A 55 25.62 10.36 26.80
C LEU A 55 25.21 9.67 28.10
N THR A 56 25.13 10.42 29.21
CA THR A 56 24.75 9.90 30.52
C THR A 56 23.24 9.76 30.68
N GLN A 57 22.46 10.55 29.93
CA GLN A 57 21.00 10.49 29.94
C GLN A 57 20.42 9.76 28.73
N THR A 58 21.18 9.66 27.64
CA THR A 58 20.69 9.07 26.40
C THR A 58 20.78 7.53 26.45
N PRO A 59 19.65 6.80 26.27
CA PRO A 59 19.68 5.34 26.22
C PRO A 59 20.44 4.82 25.00
N ALA A 60 21.34 3.85 25.21
CA ALA A 60 22.12 3.25 24.13
C ALA A 60 21.29 2.21 23.35
N THR A 61 20.57 2.66 22.32
CA THR A 61 19.75 1.76 21.49
C THR A 61 19.92 1.99 20.00
N ALA A 62 19.69 0.94 19.21
CA ALA A 62 19.82 1.01 17.76
C ALA A 62 18.73 1.87 17.09
N ALA A 63 17.64 2.20 17.79
CA ALA A 63 16.65 3.17 17.32
C ALA A 63 17.20 4.60 17.44
N ILE A 64 17.70 4.94 18.62
CA ILE A 64 18.29 6.25 18.89
C ILE A 64 19.52 6.48 17.99
N VAL A 65 20.40 5.49 17.78
CA VAL A 65 21.50 5.62 16.80
C VAL A 65 20.99 5.96 15.40
N ARG A 66 19.89 5.34 14.93
CA ARG A 66 19.34 5.65 13.61
C ARG A 66 18.82 7.08 13.55
N GLU A 67 18.08 7.50 14.56
CA GLU A 67 17.54 8.86 14.66
C GLU A 67 18.64 9.93 14.72
N ILE A 68 19.68 9.70 15.54
CA ILE A 68 20.85 10.57 15.66
C ILE A 68 21.48 10.82 14.28
N PHE A 69 21.62 9.79 13.44
CA PHE A 69 22.31 9.90 12.15
C PHE A 69 21.38 10.15 10.94
N GLU A 70 20.07 9.97 11.07
CA GLU A 70 19.10 10.13 9.96
C GLU A 70 18.92 11.60 9.57
N ASN A 71 19.03 12.52 10.54
CA ASN A 71 18.84 13.96 10.32
C ASN A 71 20.14 14.74 10.09
N GLN A 72 21.28 14.06 10.01
CA GLN A 72 22.58 14.71 10.01
C GLN A 72 23.16 14.78 8.61
N ARG A 73 23.69 15.95 8.26
CA ARG A 73 24.35 16.15 6.98
C ARG A 73 25.82 16.53 7.19
N PRO A 74 26.77 15.93 6.46
CA PRO A 74 28.21 16.18 6.65
C PRO A 74 28.60 17.66 6.54
N ASP A 75 27.95 18.40 5.65
CA ASP A 75 28.08 19.86 5.43
C ASP A 75 27.67 20.66 6.69
N THR A 76 26.54 20.34 7.30
CA THR A 76 26.06 21.00 8.55
C THR A 76 26.98 20.76 9.75
N LEU A 77 27.73 19.66 9.74
CA LEU A 77 28.65 19.28 10.81
C LEU A 77 30.11 19.68 10.51
N GLY A 78 30.40 20.27 9.34
CA GLY A 78 31.74 20.69 8.94
C GLY A 78 32.74 19.53 8.80
N ILE A 79 32.29 18.35 8.38
CA ILE A 79 33.13 17.15 8.23
C ILE A 79 32.92 16.46 6.89
N SER A 80 33.86 15.60 6.50
CA SER A 80 33.73 14.78 5.29
C SER A 80 32.68 13.67 5.46
N VAL A 81 32.07 13.25 4.35
CA VAL A 81 31.15 12.11 4.27
C VAL A 81 31.76 10.87 4.92
N LYS A 82 33.02 10.57 4.57
CA LYS A 82 33.78 9.43 5.08
C LYS A 82 33.98 9.48 6.60
N ARG A 83 34.17 10.67 7.19
CA ARG A 83 34.30 10.83 8.65
C ARG A 83 32.98 10.52 9.35
N LEU A 84 31.86 10.98 8.82
CA LEU A 84 30.53 10.70 9.39
C LEU A 84 30.18 9.21 9.30
N GLU A 85 30.51 8.56 8.17
CA GLU A 85 30.34 7.11 8.00
C GLU A 85 31.19 6.29 8.99
N ASN A 86 32.44 6.70 9.22
CA ASN A 86 33.34 6.06 10.18
C ASN A 86 32.79 6.18 11.61
N ILE A 87 32.35 7.37 12.03
CA ILE A 87 31.75 7.59 13.36
C ILE A 87 30.49 6.73 13.54
N ARG A 88 29.60 6.72 12.54
CA ARG A 88 28.39 5.88 12.56
C ARG A 88 28.75 4.41 12.69
N SER A 89 29.77 3.95 11.97
CA SER A 89 30.24 2.56 12.00
C SER A 89 30.76 2.18 13.39
N ILE A 90 31.64 2.99 13.97
CA ILE A 90 32.23 2.77 15.29
C ILE A 90 31.12 2.72 16.36
N VAL A 91 30.26 3.74 16.42
CA VAL A 91 29.15 3.80 17.40
C VAL A 91 28.20 2.60 17.23
N SER A 92 27.87 2.23 15.99
CA SER A 92 27.02 1.07 15.72
C SER A 92 27.66 -0.25 16.11
N GLN A 93 28.98 -0.39 15.93
CA GLN A 93 29.72 -1.60 16.29
C GLN A 93 29.87 -1.73 17.80
N THR A 94 30.26 -0.65 18.48
CA THR A 94 30.35 -0.60 19.94
C THR A 94 28.99 -0.93 20.57
N LEU A 95 27.91 -0.38 20.04
CA LEU A 95 26.56 -0.70 20.52
C LEU A 95 26.17 -2.15 20.26
N ARG A 96 26.60 -2.78 19.16
CA ARG A 96 26.30 -4.19 18.89
C ARG A 96 27.04 -5.12 19.84
N SER A 97 28.27 -4.79 20.19
CA SER A 97 29.13 -5.62 21.04
C SER A 97 28.82 -5.45 22.53
N HIS A 98 28.58 -4.20 22.96
CA HIS A 98 28.50 -3.83 24.37
C HIS A 98 27.15 -3.22 24.77
N GLY A 99 26.25 -2.93 23.82
CA GLY A 99 24.91 -2.46 24.12
C GLY A 99 24.01 -3.54 24.71
N PRO A 100 22.83 -3.15 25.22
CA PRO A 100 21.88 -4.09 25.78
C PRO A 100 21.55 -5.17 24.73
N ARG A 101 21.89 -6.43 25.04
CA ARG A 101 21.49 -7.56 24.19
C ARG A 101 19.98 -7.53 24.09
N ARG A 102 19.44 -7.59 22.86
CA ARG A 102 18.00 -7.71 22.64
C ARG A 102 17.49 -9.00 23.31
N LYS A 103 16.97 -8.89 24.52
CA LYS A 103 16.05 -9.88 25.05
C LYS A 103 14.67 -9.57 24.48
N TRP A 104 13.90 -10.60 24.20
CA TRP A 104 12.51 -10.40 23.80
C TRP A 104 11.73 -9.97 25.04
N ILE A 105 10.72 -9.10 24.92
CA ILE A 105 9.85 -8.74 26.06
C ILE A 105 9.31 -9.98 26.78
N THR A 106 8.98 -11.03 26.03
CA THR A 106 8.51 -12.33 26.56
C THR A 106 9.58 -13.14 27.31
N GLN A 107 10.84 -12.71 27.28
CA GLN A 107 11.96 -13.27 28.05
C GLN A 107 12.34 -12.36 29.23
N GLU A 108 11.79 -11.15 29.29
CA GLU A 108 12.01 -10.17 30.36
C GLU A 108 10.85 -10.15 31.34
N ILE A 109 9.64 -10.33 30.80
CA ILE A 109 8.38 -10.44 31.54
C ILE A 109 7.79 -11.81 31.20
N GLU A 110 7.76 -12.71 32.17
CA GLU A 110 7.11 -14.00 32.01
C GLU A 110 5.59 -13.82 32.04
N PRO A 111 4.85 -14.30 31.03
CA PRO A 111 3.39 -14.31 31.10
C PRO A 111 2.92 -15.10 32.32
N ALA A 112 1.89 -14.60 33.02
CA ALA A 112 1.26 -15.36 34.09
C ALA A 112 0.77 -16.73 33.56
N PRO A 113 0.67 -17.77 34.41
CA PRO A 113 0.30 -19.11 33.97
C PRO A 113 -0.98 -19.18 33.15
N VAL A 114 -2.00 -18.38 33.50
CA VAL A 114 -3.27 -18.27 32.77
C VAL A 114 -3.10 -17.74 31.35
N TRP A 115 -2.17 -16.80 31.14
CA TRP A 115 -1.84 -16.27 29.83
C TRP A 115 -0.99 -17.24 29.03
N GLN A 116 -0.04 -17.93 29.68
CA GLN A 116 0.80 -18.93 29.03
C GLN A 116 -0.03 -20.10 28.51
N ALA A 117 -0.98 -20.60 29.30
CA ALA A 117 -1.92 -21.66 28.88
C ALA A 117 -2.68 -21.28 27.60
N LEU A 118 -3.16 -20.04 27.48
CA LEU A 118 -3.82 -19.56 26.25
C LEU A 118 -2.88 -19.48 25.05
N LEU A 119 -1.64 -19.06 25.27
CA LEU A 119 -0.64 -19.02 24.19
C LEU A 119 -0.32 -20.42 23.68
N ASP A 120 -0.35 -21.44 24.55
CA ASP A 120 -0.04 -22.82 24.20
C ASP A 120 -1.16 -23.49 23.40
N LEU A 121 -2.42 -23.03 23.53
CA LEU A 121 -3.55 -23.47 22.68
C LEU A 121 -3.43 -23.03 21.22
N LEU A 122 -2.61 -22.00 20.93
CA LEU A 122 -2.49 -21.47 19.58
C LEU A 122 -1.54 -22.33 18.76
N GLU A 123 -2.01 -22.95 17.69
CA GLU A 123 -1.15 -23.74 16.78
C GLU A 123 -0.15 -22.87 16.00
N ARG A 124 -0.60 -21.67 15.59
CA ARG A 124 0.18 -20.74 14.76
C ARG A 124 1.20 -19.98 15.59
N ARG A 125 2.48 -20.17 15.26
CA ARG A 125 3.61 -19.49 15.91
C ARG A 125 3.52 -17.97 15.80
N GLU A 126 3.00 -17.46 14.68
CA GLU A 126 2.78 -16.04 14.45
C GLU A 126 1.79 -15.41 15.44
N ASP A 127 0.76 -16.17 15.82
CA ASP A 127 -0.28 -15.70 16.73
C ASP A 127 0.22 -15.73 18.17
N ARG A 128 0.97 -16.78 18.55
CA ARG A 128 1.73 -16.81 19.82
C ARG A 128 2.64 -15.59 19.96
N TRP A 129 3.37 -15.23 18.91
CA TRP A 129 4.23 -14.03 18.91
C TRP A 129 3.46 -12.71 18.96
N ALA A 130 2.30 -12.64 18.30
CA ALA A 130 1.48 -11.43 18.28
C ALA A 130 0.78 -11.20 19.62
N LEU A 131 0.42 -12.28 20.32
CA LEU A 131 -0.27 -12.25 21.60
C LEU A 131 0.69 -12.26 22.81
N GLY A 132 1.93 -12.73 22.64
CA GLY A 132 2.91 -12.75 23.73
C GLY A 132 3.16 -11.38 24.37
N ARG A 133 3.23 -10.30 23.57
CA ARG A 133 3.41 -8.95 24.12
C ARG A 133 2.23 -8.48 24.96
N ILE A 134 1.00 -8.76 24.54
CA ILE A 134 -0.18 -8.36 25.31
C ILE A 134 -0.33 -9.23 26.56
N ALA A 135 0.05 -10.50 26.49
CA ALA A 135 0.12 -11.39 27.65
C ALA A 135 1.10 -10.87 28.73
N CYS A 136 2.30 -10.47 28.33
CA CYS A 136 3.27 -9.82 29.25
C CYS A 136 2.70 -8.52 29.84
N TYR A 137 2.11 -7.67 28.99
CA TYR A 137 1.52 -6.41 29.45
C TYR A 137 0.39 -6.63 30.47
N CYS A 138 -0.53 -7.55 30.17
CA CYS A 138 -1.63 -7.90 31.05
C CYS A 138 -1.14 -8.55 32.35
N THR A 139 -0.03 -9.31 32.30
CA THR A 139 0.58 -9.89 33.51
C THR A 139 1.06 -8.80 34.48
N GLU A 140 1.83 -7.82 34.00
CA GLU A 140 2.29 -6.70 34.83
C GLU A 140 1.15 -5.81 35.32
N MET A 141 0.14 -5.61 34.47
CA MET A 141 -1.06 -4.83 34.83
C MET A 141 -2.08 -5.62 35.66
N LYS A 142 -1.82 -6.90 35.95
CA LYS A 142 -2.72 -7.82 36.68
C LYS A 142 -4.12 -7.92 36.06
N ILE A 143 -4.18 -7.99 34.72
CA ILE A 143 -5.41 -8.15 33.94
C ILE A 143 -5.55 -9.61 33.55
N ALA A 144 -6.66 -10.24 33.94
CA ALA A 144 -6.97 -11.61 33.53
C ALA A 144 -7.44 -11.66 32.05
N PRO A 145 -7.29 -12.79 31.35
CA PRO A 145 -7.68 -12.88 29.94
C PRO A 145 -9.15 -12.56 29.66
N ASP A 146 -10.04 -12.96 30.56
CA ASP A 146 -11.50 -12.74 30.51
C ASP A 146 -11.90 -11.30 30.86
N GLU A 147 -11.02 -10.53 31.49
CA GLU A 147 -11.23 -9.11 31.82
C GLU A 147 -10.74 -8.17 30.71
N LEU A 148 -9.96 -8.68 29.75
CA LEU A 148 -9.38 -7.85 28.70
C LEU A 148 -10.49 -7.22 27.82
N ARG A 149 -10.52 -5.88 27.76
CA ARG A 149 -11.47 -5.12 26.91
C ARG A 149 -10.75 -4.11 26.02
N SER A 150 -11.43 -3.70 24.94
CA SER A 150 -10.92 -2.71 23.99
C SER A 150 -10.47 -1.40 24.64
N ALA A 151 -11.14 -0.96 25.70
CA ALA A 151 -10.81 0.26 26.44
C ALA A 151 -9.41 0.22 27.10
N MET A 152 -8.96 -0.96 27.53
CA MET A 152 -7.67 -1.18 28.21
C MET A 152 -6.48 -1.13 27.24
N LEU A 153 -6.74 -1.28 25.93
CA LEU A 153 -5.70 -1.27 24.91
C LEU A 153 -5.01 0.10 24.75
N GLY A 154 -5.58 1.17 25.31
CA GLY A 154 -4.92 2.49 25.34
C GLY A 154 -3.60 2.47 26.11
N GLY A 155 -3.55 1.76 27.24
CA GLY A 155 -2.32 1.60 28.03
C GLY A 155 -1.30 0.72 27.32
N PHE A 156 -1.75 -0.40 26.72
CA PHE A 156 -0.89 -1.26 25.90
C PHE A 156 -0.29 -0.51 24.70
N TRP A 157 -1.08 0.36 24.05
CA TRP A 157 -0.58 1.23 22.98
C TRP A 157 0.56 2.14 23.46
N GLN A 158 0.38 2.79 24.61
CA GLN A 158 1.41 3.66 25.20
C GLN A 158 2.67 2.86 25.51
N ALA A 159 2.54 1.67 26.11
CA ALA A 159 3.66 0.77 26.38
C ALA A 159 4.44 0.43 25.09
N LEU A 160 3.73 0.07 24.01
CA LEU A 160 4.35 -0.23 22.72
C LEU A 160 5.05 0.98 22.08
N CYS A 161 4.53 2.19 22.28
CA CYS A 161 5.16 3.43 21.79
C CYS A 161 6.41 3.79 22.59
N HIS A 162 6.45 3.45 23.88
CA HIS A 162 7.60 3.63 24.76
C HIS A 162 8.64 2.49 24.63
N GLU A 163 8.28 1.35 24.02
CA GLU A 163 9.21 0.24 23.71
C GLU A 163 10.29 0.70 22.71
N VAL A 164 11.52 0.88 23.20
CA VAL A 164 12.64 1.42 22.41
C VAL A 164 13.06 0.51 21.23
N THR A 165 12.70 -0.78 21.28
CA THR A 165 13.05 -1.76 20.23
C THR A 165 11.98 -1.89 19.14
N SER A 166 10.77 -1.35 19.35
CA SER A 166 9.65 -1.48 18.41
C SER A 166 9.79 -0.52 17.23
N LYS A 167 10.03 -1.06 16.03
CA LYS A 167 10.10 -0.26 14.79
C LYS A 167 8.74 0.24 14.30
N SER A 168 7.64 -0.37 14.75
CA SER A 168 6.29 0.00 14.30
C SER A 168 5.22 -0.43 15.32
N PRO A 169 5.06 0.34 16.41
CA PRO A 169 4.06 0.07 17.45
C PRO A 169 2.65 -0.15 16.86
N LYS A 170 2.29 0.66 15.85
CA LYS A 170 1.01 0.57 15.13
C LYS A 170 0.77 -0.78 14.45
N ALA A 171 1.81 -1.35 13.84
CA ALA A 171 1.68 -2.64 13.17
C ALA A 171 1.55 -3.78 14.18
N ILE A 172 2.32 -3.72 15.28
CA ILE A 172 2.25 -4.69 16.38
C ILE A 172 0.85 -4.68 16.99
N PHE A 173 0.38 -3.50 17.39
CA PHE A 173 -0.94 -3.30 17.99
C PHE A 173 -2.09 -3.87 17.15
N LYS A 174 -2.09 -3.57 15.84
CA LYS A 174 -3.09 -4.11 14.91
C LYS A 174 -3.01 -5.64 14.80
N ARG A 175 -1.78 -6.19 14.76
CA ARG A 175 -1.57 -7.63 14.67
C ARG A 175 -2.05 -8.35 15.93
N THR A 176 -1.82 -7.77 17.11
CA THR A 176 -2.35 -8.28 18.38
C THR A 176 -3.87 -8.36 18.36
N ILE A 177 -4.57 -7.28 17.98
CA ILE A 177 -6.04 -7.28 17.85
C ILE A 177 -6.50 -8.36 16.86
N HIS A 178 -5.84 -8.47 15.71
CA HIS A 178 -6.19 -9.46 14.69
C HIS A 178 -5.92 -10.90 15.12
N ALA A 179 -4.86 -11.14 15.89
CA ALA A 179 -4.56 -12.46 16.43
C ALA A 179 -5.59 -12.84 17.51
N TRP A 180 -5.94 -11.93 18.41
CA TRP A 180 -6.97 -12.15 19.44
C TRP A 180 -8.32 -12.50 18.82
N ASN A 181 -8.82 -11.65 17.91
CA ASN A 181 -10.13 -11.86 17.27
C ASN A 181 -10.16 -13.10 16.37
N ARG A 182 -9.00 -13.64 16.02
CA ARG A 182 -8.91 -14.90 15.26
C ARG A 182 -8.91 -16.09 16.21
N ALA A 183 -8.15 -16.03 17.29
CA ALA A 183 -8.19 -17.02 18.35
C ALA A 183 -9.63 -17.17 18.90
N LEU A 184 -10.34 -16.07 19.11
CA LEU A 184 -11.76 -16.06 19.49
C LEU A 184 -12.69 -16.80 18.49
N ARG A 185 -12.31 -16.91 17.22
CA ARG A 185 -13.10 -17.64 16.20
C ARG A 185 -12.66 -19.08 15.98
N GLU A 186 -11.36 -19.35 16.18
CA GLU A 186 -10.73 -20.61 15.77
C GLU A 186 -10.45 -21.56 16.95
N VAL A 187 -10.31 -21.03 18.17
CA VAL A 187 -10.02 -21.82 19.38
C VAL A 187 -11.30 -21.93 20.22
N PRO A 188 -11.81 -23.14 20.48
CA PRO A 188 -12.94 -23.34 21.39
C PRO A 188 -12.65 -22.74 22.78
N ASP A 189 -13.68 -22.18 23.41
CA ASP A 189 -13.62 -21.61 24.76
C ASP A 189 -12.58 -20.49 24.96
N TRP A 190 -12.22 -19.78 23.89
CA TRP A 190 -11.33 -18.62 23.99
C TRP A 190 -11.97 -17.51 24.85
N PRO A 191 -11.26 -16.95 25.85
CA PRO A 191 -11.85 -16.06 26.84
C PRO A 191 -12.15 -14.66 26.31
N GLY A 192 -13.13 -14.00 26.94
CA GLY A 192 -13.45 -12.59 26.73
C GLY A 192 -14.22 -12.30 25.43
N GLU A 193 -14.10 -11.06 24.96
CA GLU A 193 -14.82 -10.54 23.78
C GLU A 193 -13.87 -10.09 22.67
N GLY A 194 -14.44 -9.75 21.50
CA GLY A 194 -13.70 -9.18 20.38
C GLY A 194 -13.07 -7.83 20.72
N LEU A 195 -11.77 -7.69 20.43
CA LEU A 195 -11.03 -6.44 20.61
C LEU A 195 -11.19 -5.52 19.40
N GLY A 196 -11.37 -4.24 19.68
CA GLY A 196 -11.39 -3.14 18.73
C GLY A 196 -10.31 -2.11 19.04
N SER A 197 -10.02 -1.24 18.07
CA SER A 197 -9.10 -0.12 18.30
C SER A 197 -9.69 0.86 19.32
N PRO A 198 -8.98 1.21 20.41
CA PRO A 198 -9.44 2.21 21.39
C PRO A 198 -9.48 3.62 20.76
N PHE A 199 -8.71 3.84 19.69
CA PHE A 199 -8.80 5.05 18.90
C PHE A 199 -10.10 5.04 18.10
N LYS A 200 -11.15 5.62 18.67
CA LYS A 200 -12.38 5.93 17.96
C LYS A 200 -12.05 6.88 16.81
N THR A 201 -11.94 6.34 15.61
CA THR A 201 -12.10 7.16 14.41
C THR A 201 -13.59 7.35 14.27
N ASN A 202 -14.12 8.51 14.66
CA ASN A 202 -15.52 8.80 14.40
C ASN A 202 -15.65 8.90 12.87
N PRO A 203 -16.27 7.92 12.18
CA PRO A 203 -16.29 7.90 10.74
C PRO A 203 -16.96 9.20 10.27
N TYR A 204 -16.32 9.89 9.33
CA TYR A 204 -16.89 11.12 8.80
C TYR A 204 -18.29 10.85 8.23
N MET A 205 -18.46 9.72 7.53
CA MET A 205 -19.65 9.29 6.82
C MET A 205 -20.62 8.52 7.74
N LEU A 206 -21.89 8.92 7.75
CA LEU A 206 -22.96 8.21 8.45
C LEU A 206 -23.28 6.87 7.75
N PRO A 207 -23.73 5.84 8.49
CA PRO A 207 -24.34 4.63 7.92
C PRO A 207 -25.55 5.00 7.05
N LEU A 208 -25.90 4.17 6.05
CA LEU A 208 -27.06 4.45 5.20
C LEU A 208 -28.36 4.38 6.03
N GLU A 209 -28.35 3.50 7.01
CA GLU A 209 -29.42 3.17 7.94
C GLU A 209 -29.73 4.33 8.91
N ALA A 210 -28.83 5.33 9.02
CA ALA A 210 -29.09 6.54 9.81
C ALA A 210 -29.93 7.58 9.07
N PHE A 211 -30.09 7.45 7.74
CA PHE A 211 -30.93 8.37 6.96
C PHE A 211 -32.39 7.89 6.93
N PRO A 212 -33.37 8.78 6.71
CA PRO A 212 -34.78 8.42 6.55
C PRO A 212 -35.03 7.30 5.54
N ALA A 213 -36.07 6.49 5.77
CA ALA A 213 -36.42 5.34 4.93
C ALA A 213 -36.53 5.69 3.44
N GLY A 214 -37.16 6.83 3.10
CA GLY A 214 -37.28 7.28 1.71
C GLY A 214 -35.94 7.44 0.99
N PHE A 215 -34.88 7.90 1.68
CA PHE A 215 -33.56 8.01 1.06
C PHE A 215 -32.90 6.64 0.85
N GLN A 216 -33.11 5.72 1.79
CA GLN A 216 -32.63 4.34 1.65
C GLN A 216 -33.32 3.66 0.47
N GLU A 217 -34.64 3.80 0.36
CA GLU A 217 -35.45 3.27 -0.74
C GLU A 217 -35.06 3.88 -2.09
N ALA A 218 -34.83 5.20 -2.16
CA ALA A 218 -34.34 5.86 -3.36
C ALA A 218 -32.98 5.29 -3.83
N VAL A 219 -32.05 5.05 -2.90
CA VAL A 219 -30.77 4.42 -3.21
C VAL A 219 -30.97 3.00 -3.74
N VAL A 220 -31.82 2.18 -3.11
CA VAL A 220 -32.11 0.81 -3.57
C VAL A 220 -32.78 0.81 -4.95
N ALA A 221 -33.76 1.68 -5.20
CA ALA A 221 -34.43 1.81 -6.49
C ALA A 221 -33.44 2.17 -7.61
N TRP A 222 -32.51 3.09 -7.32
CA TRP A 222 -31.42 3.44 -8.24
C TRP A 222 -30.47 2.26 -8.48
N GLU A 223 -30.12 1.49 -7.43
CA GLU A 223 -29.27 0.29 -7.54
C GLU A 223 -29.92 -0.78 -8.42
N VAL A 224 -31.19 -1.12 -8.18
CA VAL A 224 -31.96 -2.13 -8.93
C VAL A 224 -32.00 -1.76 -10.42
N ARG A 225 -32.34 -0.51 -10.73
CA ARG A 225 -32.42 -0.03 -12.12
C ARG A 225 -31.10 -0.17 -12.89
N LEU A 226 -29.96 0.10 -12.24
CA LEU A 226 -28.67 0.04 -12.91
C LEU A 226 -28.04 -1.35 -12.92
N CYS A 227 -28.45 -2.24 -12.01
CA CYS A 227 -28.12 -3.66 -12.05
C CYS A 227 -28.87 -4.39 -13.17
N ASN A 228 -30.13 -4.02 -13.41
CA ASN A 228 -31.00 -4.67 -14.38
C ASN A 228 -31.64 -3.62 -15.30
N PRO A 229 -30.88 -3.05 -16.25
CA PRO A 229 -31.43 -2.05 -17.15
C PRO A 229 -32.43 -2.67 -18.10
N ASP A 230 -33.58 -2.03 -18.24
CA ASP A 230 -34.57 -2.40 -19.24
C ASP A 230 -34.02 -2.04 -20.65
N PRO A 231 -33.85 -3.02 -21.56
CA PRO A 231 -33.35 -2.77 -22.91
C PRO A 231 -34.30 -1.93 -23.78
N LEU A 232 -35.57 -1.77 -23.38
CA LEU A 232 -36.57 -0.97 -24.10
C LEU A 232 -36.73 0.44 -23.52
N ASP A 233 -36.15 0.73 -22.35
CA ASP A 233 -36.14 2.07 -21.77
C ASP A 233 -34.97 2.89 -22.35
N PRO A 234 -35.23 3.92 -23.19
CA PRO A 234 -34.17 4.74 -23.79
C PRO A 234 -33.38 5.56 -22.76
N THR A 235 -33.90 5.70 -21.54
CA THR A 235 -33.23 6.40 -20.44
C THR A 235 -32.38 5.46 -19.58
N SER A 236 -32.53 4.15 -19.74
CA SER A 236 -31.75 3.14 -19.03
C SER A 236 -30.36 2.99 -19.64
N PRO A 237 -29.34 2.63 -18.84
CA PRO A 237 -28.01 2.43 -19.38
C PRO A 237 -28.01 1.22 -20.33
N ILE A 238 -27.30 1.33 -21.44
CA ILE A 238 -27.16 0.26 -22.45
C ILE A 238 -26.71 -1.09 -21.84
N ARG A 239 -25.99 -1.04 -20.71
CA ARG A 239 -25.49 -2.23 -20.01
C ARG A 239 -25.59 -2.05 -18.51
N ALA A 240 -25.77 -3.16 -17.81
CA ALA A 240 -25.73 -3.23 -16.37
C ALA A 240 -24.42 -2.64 -15.81
N TYR A 241 -24.53 -1.88 -14.73
CA TYR A 241 -23.37 -1.33 -14.05
C TYR A 241 -22.66 -2.42 -13.25
N ARG A 242 -21.33 -2.39 -13.27
CA ARG A 242 -20.52 -3.26 -12.41
C ARG A 242 -20.77 -2.93 -10.95
N SER A 243 -20.77 -3.93 -10.06
CA SER A 243 -20.99 -3.74 -8.62
C SER A 243 -20.05 -2.70 -8.01
N ALA A 244 -18.77 -2.66 -8.44
CA ALA A 244 -17.81 -1.65 -7.98
C ALA A 244 -18.16 -0.21 -8.39
N THR A 245 -18.85 -0.03 -9.53
CA THR A 245 -19.38 1.27 -9.94
C THR A 245 -20.52 1.66 -9.02
N ILE A 246 -21.47 0.76 -8.78
CA ILE A 246 -22.63 0.95 -7.89
C ILE A 246 -22.18 1.32 -6.48
N GLU A 247 -21.27 0.54 -5.89
CA GLU A 247 -20.65 0.85 -4.59
C GLU A 247 -19.98 2.23 -4.57
N GLY A 248 -19.36 2.62 -5.68
CA GLY A 248 -18.77 3.95 -5.84
C GLY A 248 -19.80 5.08 -5.83
N TYR A 249 -21.03 4.85 -6.30
CA TYR A 249 -22.15 5.80 -6.21
C TYR A 249 -22.79 5.76 -4.83
N ARG A 250 -23.07 4.58 -4.26
CA ARG A 250 -23.57 4.41 -2.88
C ARG A 250 -22.69 5.18 -1.88
N TYR A 251 -21.37 5.07 -2.04
CA TYR A 251 -20.40 5.82 -1.25
C TYR A 251 -20.48 7.34 -1.49
N ALA A 252 -20.69 7.79 -2.73
CA ALA A 252 -20.86 9.21 -3.05
C ALA A 252 -22.16 9.78 -2.45
N PHE A 253 -23.29 9.09 -2.61
CA PHE A 253 -24.58 9.49 -2.03
C PHE A 253 -24.49 9.69 -0.53
N ARG A 254 -23.96 8.69 0.19
CA ARG A 254 -23.78 8.77 1.65
C ARG A 254 -22.84 9.90 2.06
N ARG A 255 -21.76 10.13 1.32
CA ARG A 255 -20.81 11.23 1.61
C ARG A 255 -21.45 12.60 1.43
N LEU A 256 -22.21 12.80 0.37
CA LEU A 256 -22.89 14.07 0.10
C LEU A 256 -24.02 14.30 1.11
N ALA A 257 -24.83 13.28 1.40
CA ALA A 257 -25.88 13.36 2.42
C ALA A 257 -25.31 13.68 3.80
N THR A 258 -24.25 12.97 4.20
CA THR A 258 -23.51 13.25 5.45
C THR A 258 -22.98 14.69 5.47
N ALA A 259 -22.45 15.18 4.35
CA ALA A 259 -21.90 16.53 4.26
C ALA A 259 -22.98 17.58 4.54
N LEU A 260 -24.20 17.40 4.00
CA LEU A 260 -25.33 18.29 4.27
C LEU A 260 -25.74 18.33 5.75
N VAL A 261 -25.79 17.17 6.40
CA VAL A 261 -26.10 17.07 7.83
C VAL A 261 -25.02 17.74 8.66
N LYS A 262 -23.74 17.47 8.36
CA LYS A 262 -22.61 17.99 9.15
C LYS A 262 -22.32 19.47 8.92
N SER A 263 -22.73 20.04 7.78
CA SER A 263 -22.70 21.48 7.55
C SER A 263 -23.92 22.21 8.11
N SER A 264 -24.84 21.48 8.77
CA SER A 264 -26.13 22.00 9.24
C SER A 264 -26.96 22.68 8.15
N THR A 265 -26.73 22.31 6.89
CA THR A 265 -27.47 22.87 5.74
C THR A 265 -28.84 22.23 5.63
N VAL A 266 -28.92 20.93 5.86
CA VAL A 266 -30.17 20.17 5.83
C VAL A 266 -30.17 19.23 7.04
N PRO A 267 -31.20 19.26 7.90
CA PRO A 267 -31.31 18.32 9.01
C PRO A 267 -31.59 16.91 8.46
N ILE A 268 -31.18 15.89 9.21
CA ILE A 268 -31.14 14.51 8.69
C ILE A 268 -32.52 13.97 8.29
N ASP A 269 -33.58 14.39 8.99
CA ASP A 269 -34.98 14.05 8.74
C ASP A 269 -35.50 14.54 7.38
N ARG A 270 -34.86 15.57 6.81
CA ARG A 270 -35.23 16.16 5.51
C ARG A 270 -34.47 15.57 4.32
N ILE A 271 -33.57 14.62 4.56
CA ILE A 271 -32.89 13.86 3.51
C ILE A 271 -33.73 12.63 3.20
N THR A 272 -34.83 12.80 2.48
CA THR A 272 -35.80 11.73 2.15
C THR A 272 -35.65 11.18 0.74
N GLY A 273 -34.78 11.76 -0.10
CA GLY A 273 -34.62 11.37 -1.50
C GLY A 273 -33.45 12.08 -2.17
N PHE A 274 -33.20 11.82 -3.45
CA PHE A 274 -32.09 12.44 -4.20
C PHE A 274 -32.33 13.90 -4.53
N GLU A 275 -33.59 14.35 -4.55
CA GLU A 275 -34.05 15.70 -4.86
C GLU A 275 -33.34 16.76 -4.01
N VAL A 276 -32.99 16.41 -2.77
CA VAL A 276 -32.26 17.28 -1.84
C VAL A 276 -30.93 17.78 -2.42
N PHE A 277 -30.28 17.02 -3.30
CA PHE A 277 -29.02 17.42 -3.93
C PHE A 277 -29.19 18.38 -5.12
N PHE A 278 -30.40 18.58 -5.61
CA PHE A 278 -30.67 19.40 -6.80
C PHE A 278 -31.17 20.81 -6.47
N VAL A 279 -31.10 21.20 -5.19
CA VAL A 279 -31.13 22.60 -4.76
C VAL A 279 -29.70 23.14 -4.82
N GLU A 280 -29.50 24.27 -5.49
CA GLU A 280 -28.16 24.81 -5.77
C GLU A 280 -27.30 24.98 -4.51
N ASP A 281 -27.88 25.51 -3.43
CA ASP A 281 -27.16 25.71 -2.17
C ASP A 281 -26.84 24.41 -1.45
N HIS A 282 -27.74 23.41 -1.53
CA HIS A 282 -27.44 22.07 -1.01
C HIS A 282 -26.32 21.43 -1.82
N PHE A 283 -26.35 21.52 -3.15
CA PHE A 283 -25.31 20.97 -4.01
C PHE A 283 -23.92 21.56 -3.69
N LYS A 284 -23.84 22.89 -3.54
CA LYS A 284 -22.63 23.60 -3.12
C LYS A 284 -22.15 23.12 -1.75
N SER A 285 -23.04 23.09 -0.76
CA SER A 285 -22.72 22.68 0.61
C SER A 285 -22.26 21.23 0.70
N ALA A 286 -22.91 20.32 -0.03
CA ALA A 286 -22.54 18.90 -0.08
C ALA A 286 -21.14 18.67 -0.69
N LEU A 287 -20.74 19.49 -1.68
CA LEU A 287 -19.44 19.37 -2.35
C LEU A 287 -18.31 20.10 -1.62
N ARG A 288 -18.60 21.13 -0.83
CA ARG A 288 -17.62 22.02 -0.19
C ARG A 288 -16.55 21.28 0.64
N PRO A 289 -16.87 20.26 1.46
CA PRO A 289 -15.87 19.51 2.23
C PRO A 289 -14.87 18.71 1.37
N PHE A 290 -15.16 18.58 0.08
CA PHE A 290 -14.45 17.75 -0.86
C PHE A 290 -13.66 18.53 -1.91
N LEU A 291 -13.67 19.86 -1.81
CA LEU A 291 -12.81 20.74 -2.58
C LEU A 291 -11.35 20.55 -2.17
N LYS A 292 -10.43 20.79 -3.12
CA LYS A 292 -8.99 20.72 -2.85
C LYS A 292 -8.63 21.72 -1.75
N GLY A 293 -7.90 21.26 -0.72
CA GLY A 293 -7.48 22.08 0.40
C GLY A 293 -6.52 21.35 1.32
N GLU A 294 -6.54 21.69 2.62
CA GLU A 294 -5.68 21.03 3.61
C GLU A 294 -6.01 19.54 3.76
N ARG A 295 -7.30 19.22 3.88
CA ARG A 295 -7.80 17.85 4.13
C ARG A 295 -7.87 17.00 2.86
N VAL A 296 -8.27 17.57 1.73
CA VAL A 296 -8.41 16.86 0.44
C VAL A 296 -7.33 17.35 -0.52
N LYS A 297 -6.38 16.48 -0.84
CA LYS A 297 -5.26 16.82 -1.74
C LYS A 297 -5.56 16.57 -3.22
N THR A 298 -6.65 15.86 -3.54
CA THR A 298 -7.00 15.45 -4.91
C THR A 298 -8.01 16.41 -5.52
N GLU A 299 -7.70 16.99 -6.68
CA GLU A 299 -8.55 17.99 -7.35
C GLU A 299 -9.86 17.41 -7.91
N GLY A 300 -9.83 16.19 -8.46
CA GLY A 300 -10.99 15.62 -9.17
C GLY A 300 -12.08 15.02 -8.31
N TYR A 301 -11.98 15.09 -6.97
CA TYR A 301 -12.91 14.36 -6.11
C TYR A 301 -14.31 14.97 -6.11
N ALA A 302 -14.42 16.29 -5.91
CA ALA A 302 -15.69 17.01 -5.97
C ALA A 302 -16.32 16.97 -7.37
N HIS A 303 -15.52 17.16 -8.43
CA HIS A 303 -15.98 17.05 -9.81
C HIS A 303 -16.63 15.69 -10.10
N LYS A 304 -15.98 14.59 -9.69
CA LYS A 304 -16.52 13.24 -9.87
C LYS A 304 -17.91 13.10 -9.24
N MET A 305 -18.06 13.51 -7.97
CA MET A 305 -19.34 13.41 -7.27
C MET A 305 -20.42 14.31 -7.90
N ALA A 306 -20.05 15.51 -8.35
CA ALA A 306 -20.94 16.41 -9.07
C ALA A 306 -21.45 15.77 -10.37
N THR A 307 -20.57 15.18 -11.19
CA THR A 307 -20.96 14.47 -12.41
C THR A 307 -21.84 13.25 -12.13
N GLN A 308 -21.57 12.51 -11.05
CA GLN A 308 -22.42 11.39 -10.61
C GLN A 308 -23.84 11.87 -10.27
N MET A 309 -23.98 12.99 -9.53
CA MET A 309 -25.30 13.52 -9.19
C MET A 309 -26.02 14.08 -10.41
N ILE A 310 -25.34 14.78 -11.32
CA ILE A 310 -25.95 15.25 -12.57
C ILE A 310 -26.49 14.06 -13.39
N ALA A 311 -25.76 12.95 -13.45
CA ALA A 311 -26.23 11.73 -14.12
C ALA A 311 -27.47 11.14 -13.43
N VAL A 312 -27.53 11.18 -12.10
CA VAL A 312 -28.73 10.74 -11.34
C VAL A 312 -29.92 11.66 -11.66
N GLY A 313 -29.72 12.98 -11.64
CA GLY A 313 -30.80 13.93 -11.95
C GLY A 313 -31.36 13.75 -13.35
N ARG A 314 -30.48 13.59 -14.35
CA ARG A 314 -30.88 13.41 -15.74
C ARG A 314 -31.56 12.06 -15.98
N TYR A 315 -30.92 10.96 -15.58
CA TYR A 315 -31.36 9.62 -16.00
C TYR A 315 -32.24 8.89 -15.00
N HIS A 316 -32.28 9.30 -13.73
CA HIS A 316 -33.11 8.65 -12.71
C HIS A 316 -34.28 9.53 -12.27
N LEU A 317 -34.08 10.84 -12.14
CA LEU A 317 -35.16 11.79 -11.79
C LEU A 317 -35.82 12.44 -13.02
N GLY A 318 -35.27 12.26 -14.22
CA GLY A 318 -35.84 12.81 -15.46
C GLY A 318 -35.76 14.33 -15.57
N TYR A 319 -34.81 14.98 -14.87
CA TYR A 319 -34.67 16.43 -14.94
C TYR A 319 -34.13 16.90 -16.29
N ASP A 320 -34.70 17.99 -16.78
CA ASP A 320 -34.31 18.63 -18.03
C ASP A 320 -32.97 19.39 -17.90
N ASP A 321 -32.42 19.77 -19.05
CA ASP A 321 -31.15 20.48 -19.09
C ASP A 321 -31.25 21.90 -18.48
N ALA A 322 -32.43 22.53 -18.52
CA ALA A 322 -32.67 23.83 -17.91
C ALA A 322 -32.49 23.78 -16.39
N ARG A 323 -33.10 22.80 -15.72
CA ARG A 323 -32.96 22.59 -14.27
C ARG A 323 -31.55 22.17 -13.87
N LEU A 324 -30.86 21.39 -14.72
CA LEU A 324 -29.50 20.92 -14.44
C LEU A 324 -28.42 21.96 -14.78
N ALA A 325 -28.71 22.99 -15.57
CA ALA A 325 -27.74 23.96 -16.06
C ALA A 325 -26.87 24.60 -14.96
N PRO A 326 -27.42 25.08 -13.81
CA PRO A 326 -26.59 25.66 -12.75
C PRO A 326 -25.61 24.65 -12.16
N LEU A 327 -26.05 23.40 -11.95
CA LEU A 327 -25.23 22.32 -11.39
C LEU A 327 -24.16 21.86 -12.38
N ILE A 328 -24.48 21.79 -13.67
CA ILE A 328 -23.52 21.51 -14.75
C ILE A 328 -22.44 22.60 -14.77
N ALA A 329 -22.83 23.87 -14.66
CA ALA A 329 -21.89 24.98 -14.63
C ALA A 329 -20.97 24.92 -13.38
N ILE A 330 -21.48 24.48 -12.23
CA ILE A 330 -20.65 24.20 -11.05
C ILE A 330 -19.70 23.04 -11.33
N ALA A 331 -20.19 21.92 -11.84
CA ALA A 331 -19.36 20.74 -12.13
C ALA A 331 -18.24 21.06 -13.13
N GLN A 332 -18.51 21.90 -14.14
CA GLN A 332 -17.51 22.37 -15.10
C GLN A 332 -16.41 23.21 -14.44
N ARG A 333 -16.73 24.07 -13.47
CA ARG A 333 -15.73 24.84 -12.71
C ARG A 333 -14.88 23.95 -11.80
N LEU A 334 -15.44 22.83 -11.33
CA LEU A 334 -14.72 21.84 -10.53
C LEU A 334 -13.83 20.91 -11.37
N LYS A 335 -14.00 20.92 -12.70
CA LYS A 335 -13.27 20.07 -13.62
C LYS A 335 -11.76 20.28 -13.45
N PRO A 336 -10.97 19.24 -13.10
CA PRO A 336 -9.52 19.38 -13.01
C PRO A 336 -8.92 19.90 -14.31
N LYS A 337 -7.91 20.77 -14.20
CA LYS A 337 -7.23 21.35 -15.37
C LYS A 337 -6.50 20.30 -16.21
N ASP A 338 -6.05 19.22 -15.57
CA ASP A 338 -5.25 18.15 -16.18
C ASP A 338 -6.04 16.88 -16.54
N ILE A 339 -7.34 16.99 -16.87
CA ILE A 339 -8.10 15.79 -17.27
C ILE A 339 -7.45 15.10 -18.47
N GLY A 340 -7.16 13.81 -18.31
CA GLY A 340 -6.51 12.98 -19.32
C GLY A 340 -5.01 12.84 -19.11
N ARG A 341 -4.34 13.82 -18.51
CA ARG A 341 -2.89 13.75 -18.25
C ARG A 341 -2.58 12.87 -17.06
N MET A 342 -1.42 12.23 -17.12
CA MET A 342 -0.91 11.46 -16.00
C MET A 342 -0.66 12.37 -14.80
N GLY A 343 -1.23 12.02 -13.63
CA GLY A 343 -1.01 12.78 -12.41
C GLY A 343 0.48 12.87 -12.05
N GLU A 344 0.90 14.04 -11.56
CA GLU A 344 2.30 14.41 -11.31
C GLU A 344 3.11 13.35 -10.54
N ARG A 345 2.50 12.71 -9.53
CA ARG A 345 3.14 11.65 -8.75
C ARG A 345 3.49 10.41 -9.59
N ASN A 346 2.63 10.05 -10.53
CA ASN A 346 2.87 8.92 -11.43
C ASN A 346 3.90 9.30 -12.49
N ARG A 347 3.82 10.53 -13.03
CA ARG A 347 4.80 11.09 -13.97
C ARG A 347 6.22 11.05 -13.41
N LYS A 348 6.44 11.61 -12.21
CA LYS A 348 7.74 11.56 -11.49
C LYS A 348 8.26 10.15 -11.24
N ARG A 349 7.37 9.17 -11.08
CA ARG A 349 7.77 7.77 -10.94
C ARG A 349 8.11 7.12 -12.27
N LEU A 350 7.63 7.64 -13.40
CA LEU A 350 8.02 7.12 -14.70
C LEU A 350 9.35 7.67 -15.18
N GLU A 351 9.75 8.86 -14.72
CA GLU A 351 11.06 9.46 -15.02
C GLU A 351 12.23 8.51 -14.68
N GLN A 352 12.09 7.64 -13.68
CA GLN A 352 13.13 6.64 -13.38
C GLN A 352 13.42 5.68 -14.56
N PHE A 353 12.48 5.48 -15.48
CA PHE A 353 12.65 4.62 -16.65
C PHE A 353 13.26 5.34 -17.86
N ASP A 354 13.63 6.62 -17.71
CA ASP A 354 14.52 7.30 -18.66
C ASP A 354 15.97 6.80 -18.54
N ASP A 355 16.34 6.20 -17.42
CA ASP A 355 17.62 5.53 -17.20
C ASP A 355 17.56 4.07 -17.71
N GLU A 356 18.41 3.76 -18.70
CA GLU A 356 18.52 2.44 -19.30
C GLU A 356 18.87 1.34 -18.28
N ASP A 357 19.67 1.65 -17.26
CA ASP A 357 20.01 0.66 -16.23
C ASP A 357 18.81 0.34 -15.34
N VAL A 358 17.92 1.31 -15.09
CA VAL A 358 16.65 1.05 -14.40
C VAL A 358 15.75 0.15 -15.25
N VAL A 359 15.69 0.38 -16.57
CA VAL A 359 14.91 -0.46 -17.49
C VAL A 359 15.45 -1.90 -17.52
N ARG A 360 16.77 -2.07 -17.63
CA ARG A 360 17.41 -3.40 -17.56
C ARG A 360 17.12 -4.10 -16.23
N ARG A 361 17.24 -3.39 -15.10
CA ARG A 361 16.88 -3.92 -13.77
C ARG A 361 15.42 -4.36 -13.69
N LEU A 362 14.48 -3.61 -14.29
CA LEU A 362 13.07 -3.99 -14.32
C LEU A 362 12.87 -5.29 -15.11
N LEU A 363 13.45 -5.39 -16.30
CA LEU A 363 13.25 -6.52 -17.21
C LEU A 363 13.94 -7.80 -16.72
N ARG A 364 15.10 -7.70 -16.08
CA ARG A 364 15.82 -8.84 -15.46
C ARG A 364 15.26 -9.24 -14.09
N PHE A 365 14.39 -8.42 -13.50
CA PHE A 365 13.88 -8.66 -12.16
C PHE A 365 13.26 -10.05 -11.94
N PRO A 366 12.43 -10.60 -12.85
CA PRO A 366 11.84 -11.92 -12.64
C PRO A 366 12.89 -13.01 -12.46
N GLU A 367 13.93 -13.03 -13.29
CA GLU A 367 15.03 -13.99 -13.22
C GLU A 367 15.84 -13.84 -11.93
N GLU A 368 16.19 -12.60 -11.57
CA GLU A 368 16.95 -12.35 -10.35
C GLU A 368 16.14 -12.68 -9.08
N GLU A 369 14.84 -12.39 -9.07
CA GLU A 369 13.97 -12.74 -7.94
C GLU A 369 13.77 -14.26 -7.83
N LEU A 370 13.71 -14.97 -8.95
CA LEU A 370 13.71 -16.42 -9.00
C LEU A 370 14.99 -17.00 -8.37
N ALA A 371 16.15 -16.49 -8.76
CA ALA A 371 17.44 -16.90 -8.16
C ALA A 371 17.48 -16.64 -6.65
N ARG A 372 17.01 -15.46 -6.20
CA ARG A 372 16.87 -15.14 -4.76
C ARG A 372 15.91 -16.08 -4.04
N ALA A 373 14.84 -16.52 -4.70
CA ALA A 373 13.88 -17.46 -4.15
C ALA A 373 14.50 -18.85 -3.96
N HIS A 374 15.27 -19.34 -4.94
CA HIS A 374 15.95 -20.64 -4.85
C HIS A 374 16.96 -20.71 -3.69
N ASN A 375 17.61 -19.60 -3.37
CA ASN A 375 18.51 -19.48 -2.23
C ASN A 375 17.81 -19.57 -0.86
N GLN A 376 16.47 -19.54 -0.81
CA GLN A 376 15.73 -19.72 0.44
C GLN A 376 15.71 -21.19 0.86
N ARG A 377 16.14 -21.47 2.09
CA ARG A 377 16.06 -22.81 2.71
C ARG A 377 14.62 -23.20 3.07
N ASN A 378 13.79 -22.24 3.47
CA ASN A 378 12.40 -22.49 3.83
C ASN A 378 11.54 -22.63 2.57
N LYS A 379 10.88 -23.79 2.40
CA LYS A 379 10.05 -24.14 1.24
C LYS A 379 8.94 -23.13 0.96
N LEU A 380 8.22 -22.67 2.00
CA LEU A 380 7.16 -21.67 1.85
C LEU A 380 7.70 -20.29 1.42
N ARG A 381 8.85 -19.87 1.97
CA ARG A 381 9.50 -18.61 1.55
C ARG A 381 10.00 -18.67 0.12
N ARG A 382 10.53 -19.82 -0.31
CA ARG A 382 10.90 -20.11 -1.70
C ARG A 382 9.69 -20.00 -2.60
N ALA A 383 8.60 -20.72 -2.30
CA ALA A 383 7.36 -20.68 -3.07
C ALA A 383 6.80 -19.26 -3.21
N LYS A 384 6.74 -18.49 -2.11
CA LYS A 384 6.35 -17.06 -2.13
C LYS A 384 7.32 -16.19 -2.94
N GLY A 385 8.58 -16.59 -3.11
CA GLY A 385 9.56 -15.91 -3.94
C GLY A 385 9.34 -16.15 -5.43
N VAL A 386 9.16 -17.42 -5.81
CA VAL A 386 8.82 -17.79 -7.19
C VAL A 386 7.48 -17.18 -7.60
N GLU A 387 6.49 -17.20 -6.70
CA GLU A 387 5.20 -16.53 -6.90
C GLU A 387 5.38 -15.03 -7.26
N ARG A 388 6.29 -14.32 -6.57
CA ARG A 388 6.57 -12.90 -6.84
C ARG A 388 7.26 -12.70 -8.18
N ALA A 389 8.24 -13.55 -8.51
CA ALA A 389 8.91 -13.52 -9.80
C ALA A 389 7.90 -13.67 -10.94
N LEU A 390 7.02 -14.68 -10.85
CA LEU A 390 5.97 -14.92 -11.84
C LEU A 390 5.00 -13.74 -11.93
N ALA A 391 4.53 -13.22 -10.80
CA ALA A 391 3.59 -12.10 -10.79
C ALA A 391 4.19 -10.82 -11.41
N VAL A 392 5.48 -10.55 -11.21
CA VAL A 392 6.18 -9.43 -11.87
C VAL A 392 6.37 -9.73 -13.37
N SER A 393 6.75 -10.95 -13.74
CA SER A 393 6.90 -11.35 -15.14
C SER A 393 5.60 -11.14 -15.91
N LEU A 394 4.49 -11.67 -15.39
CA LEU A 394 3.16 -11.46 -15.96
C LEU A 394 2.82 -9.96 -16.02
N ALA A 395 3.10 -9.17 -14.97
CA ALA A 395 2.82 -7.73 -14.99
C ALA A 395 3.60 -6.97 -16.09
N ILE A 396 4.85 -7.37 -16.38
CA ILE A 396 5.69 -6.81 -17.44
C ILE A 396 5.17 -7.26 -18.81
N PHE A 397 5.04 -8.58 -19.03
CA PHE A 397 4.78 -9.16 -20.35
C PHE A 397 3.31 -9.14 -20.79
N THR A 398 2.37 -8.97 -19.87
CA THR A 398 0.94 -8.82 -20.23
C THR A 398 0.48 -7.38 -20.08
N GLY A 399 1.08 -6.62 -19.15
CA GLY A 399 0.56 -5.32 -18.76
C GLY A 399 -0.88 -5.41 -18.23
N MET A 400 -1.35 -6.54 -17.69
CA MET A 400 -2.73 -6.65 -17.23
C MET A 400 -3.00 -5.79 -15.97
N ARG A 401 -4.28 -5.50 -15.68
CA ARG A 401 -4.63 -4.81 -14.44
C ARG A 401 -4.40 -5.73 -13.25
N ILE A 402 -3.93 -5.21 -12.12
CA ILE A 402 -3.74 -6.01 -10.89
C ILE A 402 -5.02 -6.74 -10.42
N LYS A 403 -6.21 -6.17 -10.71
CA LYS A 403 -7.48 -6.85 -10.45
C LYS A 403 -7.58 -8.16 -11.26
N ASN A 404 -7.18 -8.15 -12.52
CA ASN A 404 -7.22 -9.34 -13.37
C ASN A 404 -6.10 -10.29 -12.94
N LEU A 405 -4.88 -9.78 -12.72
CA LEU A 405 -3.74 -10.58 -12.26
C LEU A 405 -4.05 -11.41 -11.00
N ARG A 406 -4.71 -10.81 -10.00
CA ARG A 406 -5.04 -11.51 -8.75
C ARG A 406 -6.20 -12.50 -8.89
N GLN A 407 -7.03 -12.36 -9.93
CA GLN A 407 -8.22 -13.17 -10.16
C GLN A 407 -7.99 -14.24 -11.21
N LEU A 408 -6.80 -14.30 -11.82
CA LEU A 408 -6.45 -15.31 -12.82
C LEU A 408 -6.75 -16.71 -12.31
N ASN A 409 -7.64 -17.39 -13.02
CA ASN A 409 -7.91 -18.79 -12.85
C ASN A 409 -6.92 -19.60 -13.70
N GLN A 410 -6.21 -20.54 -13.07
CA GLN A 410 -5.18 -21.31 -13.76
C GLN A 410 -5.74 -22.25 -14.83
N ASP A 411 -6.97 -22.72 -14.67
CA ASP A 411 -7.59 -23.73 -15.54
C ASP A 411 -8.41 -23.08 -16.67
N ALA A 412 -9.07 -21.95 -16.35
CA ALA A 412 -9.95 -21.27 -17.31
C ALA A 412 -9.24 -20.19 -18.15
N GLN A 413 -8.20 -19.54 -17.62
CA GLN A 413 -7.62 -18.35 -18.25
C GLN A 413 -6.19 -18.55 -18.77
N ILE A 414 -5.58 -19.71 -18.51
CA ILE A 414 -4.27 -20.07 -19.05
C ILE A 414 -4.50 -21.10 -20.15
N LEU A 415 -4.50 -20.65 -21.40
CA LEU A 415 -4.79 -21.49 -22.55
C LEU A 415 -3.48 -21.96 -23.18
N ARG A 416 -3.31 -23.27 -23.36
CA ARG A 416 -2.15 -23.86 -24.04
C ARG A 416 -2.52 -24.28 -25.45
N SER A 417 -1.73 -23.86 -26.43
CA SER A 417 -1.83 -24.27 -27.83
C SER A 417 -0.46 -24.69 -28.34
N GLY A 418 -0.19 -26.00 -28.26
CA GLY A 418 1.15 -26.56 -28.51
C GLY A 418 2.18 -26.00 -27.52
N LYS A 419 3.25 -25.37 -28.04
CA LYS A 419 4.29 -24.72 -27.22
C LYS A 419 3.93 -23.30 -26.76
N ARG A 420 2.81 -22.74 -27.26
CA ARG A 420 2.38 -21.36 -26.94
C ARG A 420 1.40 -21.37 -25.78
N VAL A 421 1.52 -20.39 -24.90
CA VAL A 421 0.61 -20.20 -23.76
C VAL A 421 0.06 -18.79 -23.79
N PHE A 422 -1.25 -18.68 -23.65
CA PHE A 422 -1.99 -17.41 -23.67
C PHE A 422 -2.66 -17.18 -22.34
N VAL A 423 -2.67 -15.93 -21.89
CA VAL A 423 -3.60 -15.48 -20.85
C VAL A 423 -4.84 -14.91 -21.53
N HIS A 424 -5.96 -15.61 -21.37
CA HIS A 424 -7.26 -15.19 -21.86
C HIS A 424 -8.00 -14.36 -20.81
N LEU A 425 -8.40 -13.16 -21.20
CA LEU A 425 -9.28 -12.31 -20.40
C LEU A 425 -10.56 -12.09 -21.20
N SER A 426 -11.71 -12.50 -20.67
CA SER A 426 -13.01 -12.28 -21.29
C SER A 426 -13.37 -10.79 -21.36
N ASP A 427 -14.39 -10.47 -22.15
CA ASP A 427 -14.90 -9.10 -22.28
C ASP A 427 -15.49 -8.56 -20.96
N GLU A 428 -16.14 -9.39 -20.15
CA GLU A 428 -16.64 -9.03 -18.82
C GLU A 428 -15.51 -8.61 -17.86
N GLU A 429 -14.36 -9.27 -17.98
CA GLU A 429 -13.18 -9.07 -17.13
C GLU A 429 -12.35 -7.84 -17.52
N THR A 430 -12.47 -7.38 -18.76
CA THR A 430 -11.75 -6.17 -19.19
C THR A 430 -12.61 -4.93 -18.99
N LYS A 431 -12.03 -3.85 -18.45
CA LYS A 431 -12.74 -2.56 -18.30
C LYS A 431 -13.26 -2.02 -19.65
N SER A 432 -12.62 -2.42 -20.74
CA SER A 432 -12.94 -2.01 -22.10
C SER A 432 -13.98 -2.89 -22.78
N HIS A 433 -14.38 -4.03 -22.21
CA HIS A 433 -15.25 -5.01 -22.86
C HIS A 433 -14.69 -5.51 -24.18
N ARG A 434 -13.41 -5.85 -24.18
CA ARG A 434 -12.72 -6.53 -25.27
C ARG A 434 -12.05 -7.77 -24.70
N ALA A 435 -12.26 -8.93 -25.32
CA ALA A 435 -11.46 -10.10 -25.01
C ALA A 435 -9.99 -9.80 -25.32
N LEU A 436 -9.09 -10.30 -24.48
CA LEU A 436 -7.64 -10.16 -24.69
C LEU A 436 -7.00 -11.54 -24.57
N ASP A 437 -6.35 -11.95 -25.66
CA ASP A 437 -5.43 -13.08 -25.69
C ASP A 437 -4.01 -12.55 -25.67
N LEU A 438 -3.33 -12.76 -24.53
CA LEU A 438 -1.98 -12.26 -24.30
C LEU A 438 -1.01 -13.42 -24.32
N GLU A 439 -0.27 -13.55 -25.41
CA GLU A 439 0.78 -14.58 -25.54
C GLU A 439 1.91 -14.32 -24.54
N LEU A 440 2.32 -15.38 -23.84
CA LEU A 440 3.42 -15.35 -22.88
C LEU A 440 4.74 -15.72 -23.55
N PRO A 441 5.84 -15.01 -23.24
CA PRO A 441 7.16 -15.42 -23.72
C PRO A 441 7.60 -16.73 -23.05
N SER A 442 8.44 -17.50 -23.73
CA SER A 442 8.94 -18.81 -23.30
C SER A 442 9.49 -18.83 -21.87
N GLU A 443 10.18 -17.78 -21.48
CA GLU A 443 10.79 -17.60 -20.16
C GLU A 443 9.72 -17.48 -19.06
N THR A 444 8.61 -16.78 -19.37
CA THR A 444 7.47 -16.70 -18.45
C THR A 444 6.70 -18.01 -18.39
N VAL A 445 6.63 -18.75 -19.50
CA VAL A 445 6.02 -20.09 -19.53
C VAL A 445 6.82 -21.07 -18.67
N GLY A 446 8.15 -21.10 -18.81
CA GLY A 446 9.00 -21.95 -17.97
C GLY A 446 8.85 -21.63 -16.47
N LEU A 447 8.81 -20.33 -16.13
CA LEU A 447 8.55 -19.89 -14.75
C LEU A 447 7.14 -20.25 -14.25
N LEU A 448 6.13 -20.18 -15.12
CA LEU A 448 4.76 -20.58 -14.81
C LEU A 448 4.68 -22.08 -14.54
N ASP A 449 5.29 -22.90 -15.39
CA ASP A 449 5.29 -24.37 -15.27
C ASP A 449 5.97 -24.80 -13.97
N GLN A 450 7.16 -24.25 -13.70
CA GLN A 450 7.88 -24.47 -12.45
C GLN A 450 7.05 -24.04 -11.23
N PHE A 451 6.38 -22.89 -11.32
CA PHE A 451 5.55 -22.41 -10.22
C PHE A 451 4.37 -23.35 -9.96
N LEU A 452 3.64 -23.76 -11.00
CA LEU A 452 2.47 -24.63 -10.88
C LEU A 452 2.84 -26.02 -10.33
N ALA A 453 3.95 -26.61 -10.79
CA ALA A 453 4.39 -27.94 -10.39
C ALA A 453 4.98 -27.96 -8.96
N ASP A 454 5.96 -27.10 -8.67
CA ASP A 454 6.84 -27.29 -7.50
C ASP A 454 6.53 -26.35 -6.33
N HIS A 455 5.80 -25.26 -6.58
CA HIS A 455 5.73 -24.13 -5.64
C HIS A 455 4.32 -23.74 -5.25
N ARG A 456 3.37 -23.78 -6.18
CA ARG A 456 1.96 -23.49 -5.90
C ARG A 456 1.37 -24.46 -4.89
N PRO A 457 1.62 -25.80 -4.93
CA PRO A 457 1.09 -26.72 -3.93
C PRO A 457 1.56 -26.42 -2.50
N LEU A 458 2.71 -25.75 -2.34
CA LEU A 458 3.27 -25.37 -1.04
C LEU A 458 2.62 -24.11 -0.45
N LEU A 459 1.81 -23.39 -1.21
CA LEU A 459 1.12 -22.18 -0.75
C LEU A 459 -0.20 -22.56 -0.04
N PRO A 460 -0.52 -21.93 1.09
CA PRO A 460 -1.84 -22.09 1.71
C PRO A 460 -2.96 -21.69 0.75
N GLY A 461 -4.03 -22.49 0.71
CA GLY A 461 -5.18 -22.28 -0.19
C GLY A 461 -4.92 -22.65 -1.65
N SER A 462 -3.92 -23.48 -1.92
CA SER A 462 -3.61 -23.98 -3.26
C SER A 462 -4.71 -24.85 -3.88
N ASP A 463 -5.65 -25.35 -3.07
CA ASP A 463 -6.82 -26.11 -3.55
C ASP A 463 -7.80 -25.25 -4.36
N GLY A 464 -7.76 -23.93 -4.21
CA GLY A 464 -8.59 -23.01 -4.99
C GLY A 464 -8.15 -22.92 -6.46
N PRO A 465 -8.98 -22.40 -7.36
CA PRO A 465 -8.66 -22.35 -8.81
C PRO A 465 -7.71 -21.19 -9.20
N TYR A 466 -7.39 -20.30 -8.27
CA TYR A 466 -6.63 -19.08 -8.57
C TYR A 466 -5.14 -19.35 -8.71
N LEU A 467 -4.51 -18.74 -9.71
CA LEU A 467 -3.06 -18.80 -9.92
C LEU A 467 -2.31 -18.28 -8.69
N PHE A 468 -2.82 -17.21 -8.06
CA PHE A 468 -2.28 -16.64 -6.83
C PHE A 468 -3.29 -16.80 -5.68
N PRO A 469 -3.21 -17.88 -4.89
CA PRO A 469 -4.17 -18.15 -3.83
C PRO A 469 -3.97 -17.24 -2.61
N SER A 470 -5.07 -16.98 -1.91
CA SER A 470 -5.07 -16.51 -0.53
C SER A 470 -5.08 -17.71 0.42
N GLU A 471 -4.83 -17.48 1.72
CA GLU A 471 -4.82 -18.55 2.72
C GLU A 471 -6.13 -19.33 2.82
N GLN A 472 -7.25 -18.74 2.40
CA GLN A 472 -8.59 -19.36 2.41
C GLN A 472 -8.99 -19.97 1.04
N GLY A 473 -8.06 -20.09 0.09
CA GLY A 473 -8.36 -20.61 -1.26
C GLY A 473 -9.01 -19.60 -2.22
N GLY A 474 -9.46 -18.44 -1.73
CA GLY A 474 -9.92 -17.33 -2.57
C GLY A 474 -8.78 -16.57 -3.27
N PRO A 475 -9.09 -15.57 -4.12
CA PRO A 475 -8.07 -14.80 -4.83
C PRO A 475 -7.27 -13.91 -3.87
N ARG A 476 -5.95 -13.83 -4.06
CA ARG A 476 -5.08 -13.02 -3.21
C ARG A 476 -5.57 -11.57 -3.10
N SER A 477 -5.56 -11.01 -1.89
CA SER A 477 -6.09 -9.66 -1.65
C SER A 477 -5.32 -8.60 -2.45
N TYR A 478 -6.03 -7.55 -2.89
CA TYR A 478 -5.42 -6.46 -3.67
C TYR A 478 -4.22 -5.84 -2.94
N SER A 479 -4.37 -5.59 -1.64
CA SER A 479 -3.32 -5.00 -0.81
C SER A 479 -2.11 -5.93 -0.65
N ALA A 480 -2.34 -7.24 -0.53
CA ALA A 480 -1.27 -8.22 -0.40
C ALA A 480 -0.45 -8.32 -1.69
N LEU A 481 -1.10 -8.51 -2.85
CA LEU A 481 -0.40 -8.60 -4.14
C LEU A 481 0.29 -7.27 -4.49
N ARG A 482 -0.39 -6.13 -4.28
CA ARG A 482 0.24 -4.80 -4.45
C ARG A 482 1.48 -4.65 -3.58
N GLY A 483 1.37 -5.06 -2.31
CA GLY A 483 2.47 -5.00 -1.36
C GLY A 483 3.62 -5.92 -1.74
N ALA A 484 3.35 -7.10 -2.30
CA ALA A 484 4.35 -8.04 -2.77
C ALA A 484 5.11 -7.48 -3.99
N LEU A 485 4.40 -6.97 -5.00
CA LEU A 485 5.03 -6.40 -6.18
C LEU A 485 5.84 -5.13 -5.85
N SER A 486 5.21 -4.13 -5.22
CA SER A 486 5.83 -2.83 -4.99
C SER A 486 6.97 -2.85 -3.98
N ARG A 487 6.85 -3.61 -2.88
CA ARG A 487 7.91 -3.63 -1.85
C ARG A 487 9.12 -4.41 -2.33
N THR A 488 8.93 -5.54 -3.00
CA THR A 488 10.04 -6.38 -3.45
C THR A 488 10.85 -5.67 -4.55
N LEU A 489 10.19 -5.01 -5.52
CA LEU A 489 10.90 -4.19 -6.51
C LEU A 489 11.69 -3.04 -5.89
N TRP A 490 11.13 -2.38 -4.87
CA TRP A 490 11.86 -1.35 -4.13
C TRP A 490 13.07 -1.93 -3.39
N GLN A 491 12.89 -3.04 -2.69
CA GLN A 491 13.92 -3.63 -1.83
C GLN A 491 15.07 -4.26 -2.62
N HIS A 492 14.78 -4.95 -3.74
CA HIS A 492 15.78 -5.73 -4.46
C HIS A 492 16.31 -5.03 -5.72
N ALA A 493 15.55 -4.09 -6.30
CA ALA A 493 15.96 -3.38 -7.53
C ALA A 493 15.98 -1.86 -7.40
N GLY A 494 15.59 -1.29 -6.25
CA GLY A 494 15.49 0.16 -6.05
C GLY A 494 14.37 0.82 -6.84
N ILE A 495 13.45 0.05 -7.45
CA ILE A 495 12.44 0.56 -8.38
C ILE A 495 11.16 0.91 -7.61
N ARG A 496 10.69 2.15 -7.78
CA ARG A 496 9.46 2.65 -7.13
C ARG A 496 8.27 2.59 -8.07
N ILE A 497 7.64 1.43 -8.18
CA ILE A 497 6.47 1.23 -9.05
C ILE A 497 5.24 0.78 -8.27
N SER A 498 4.06 1.27 -8.66
CA SER A 498 2.77 0.73 -8.20
C SER A 498 2.23 -0.25 -9.25
N PRO A 499 1.36 -1.22 -8.89
CA PRO A 499 0.88 -2.21 -9.86
C PRO A 499 0.21 -1.61 -11.10
N HIS A 500 -0.49 -0.48 -10.94
CA HIS A 500 -1.09 0.23 -12.07
C HIS A 500 -0.05 0.88 -12.99
N LEU A 501 1.12 1.22 -12.44
CA LEU A 501 2.17 1.93 -13.17
C LEU A 501 3.01 0.99 -14.05
N PHE A 502 2.96 -0.34 -13.87
CA PHE A 502 3.58 -1.28 -14.83
C PHE A 502 3.07 -1.04 -16.24
N ARG A 503 1.76 -0.88 -16.40
CA ARG A 503 1.13 -0.63 -17.70
C ARG A 503 1.67 0.63 -18.38
N HIS A 504 1.85 1.68 -17.58
CA HIS A 504 2.41 2.94 -18.07
C HIS A 504 3.92 2.85 -18.33
N ALA A 505 4.66 2.11 -17.49
CA ALA A 505 6.09 1.91 -17.67
C ALA A 505 6.38 1.14 -18.96
N ILE A 506 5.67 0.05 -19.23
CA ILE A 506 5.82 -0.70 -20.48
C ILE A 506 5.40 0.13 -21.69
N ALA A 507 4.29 0.87 -21.60
CA ALA A 507 3.90 1.79 -22.68
C ALA A 507 4.98 2.85 -22.95
N LYS A 508 5.52 3.48 -21.90
CA LYS A 508 6.62 4.45 -22.01
C LYS A 508 7.87 3.81 -22.65
N ILE A 509 8.33 2.68 -22.11
CA ILE A 509 9.55 2.00 -22.57
C ILE A 509 9.47 1.67 -24.06
N VAL A 510 8.33 1.12 -24.51
CA VAL A 510 8.14 0.71 -25.91
C VAL A 510 7.96 1.93 -26.81
N VAL A 511 7.03 2.84 -26.48
CA VAL A 511 6.70 3.98 -27.36
C VAL A 511 7.85 4.99 -27.46
N GLU A 512 8.68 5.15 -26.42
CA GLU A 512 9.82 6.06 -26.51
C GLU A 512 10.96 5.54 -27.39
N ARG A 513 11.13 4.21 -27.46
CA ARG A 513 12.13 3.56 -28.31
C ARG A 513 11.61 3.32 -29.72
N HIS A 514 10.34 2.93 -29.82
CA HIS A 514 9.65 2.53 -31.04
C HIS A 514 8.26 3.17 -31.10
N PRO A 515 8.15 4.48 -31.45
CA PRO A 515 6.88 5.18 -31.54
C PRO A 515 5.85 4.50 -32.47
N GLU A 516 6.32 3.84 -33.53
CA GLU A 516 5.53 3.08 -34.49
C GLU A 516 4.77 1.90 -33.86
N ARG A 517 5.24 1.39 -32.70
CA ARG A 517 4.61 0.30 -31.95
C ARG A 517 3.49 0.76 -31.02
N ALA A 518 3.12 2.04 -31.02
CA ALA A 518 2.07 2.57 -30.15
C ALA A 518 0.71 1.87 -30.34
N LEU A 519 0.37 1.44 -31.56
CA LEU A 519 -0.85 0.69 -31.83
C LEU A 519 -0.80 -0.72 -31.21
N ASP A 520 0.34 -1.40 -31.30
CA ASP A 520 0.55 -2.72 -30.71
C ASP A 520 0.41 -2.66 -29.18
N VAL A 521 1.01 -1.65 -28.55
CA VAL A 521 0.86 -1.36 -27.12
C VAL A 521 -0.61 -1.10 -26.77
N SER A 522 -1.32 -0.32 -27.58
CA SER A 522 -2.74 -0.02 -27.37
C SER A 522 -3.61 -1.28 -27.38
N ARG A 523 -3.38 -2.17 -28.35
CA ARG A 523 -4.09 -3.45 -28.49
C ARG A 523 -3.78 -4.37 -27.31
N ARG A 524 -2.49 -4.56 -26.98
CA ARG A 524 -2.04 -5.39 -25.84
C ARG A 524 -2.61 -4.90 -24.50
N LEU A 525 -2.69 -3.60 -24.30
CA LEU A 525 -3.29 -3.02 -23.10
C LEU A 525 -4.83 -3.02 -23.13
N GLY A 526 -5.46 -3.36 -24.26
CA GLY A 526 -6.91 -3.38 -24.42
C GLY A 526 -7.54 -1.99 -24.30
N HIS A 527 -6.87 -0.95 -24.77
CA HIS A 527 -7.42 0.41 -24.77
C HIS A 527 -8.48 0.56 -25.88
N LYS A 528 -9.60 1.25 -25.57
CA LYS A 528 -10.68 1.48 -26.55
C LYS A 528 -10.24 2.42 -27.67
N SER A 529 -9.40 3.40 -27.35
CA SER A 529 -8.88 4.41 -28.26
C SER A 529 -7.37 4.54 -28.11
N ILE A 530 -6.67 4.76 -29.22
CA ILE A 530 -5.23 5.06 -29.22
C ILE A 530 -4.92 6.32 -28.40
N ASN A 531 -5.86 7.27 -28.32
CA ASN A 531 -5.74 8.44 -27.46
C ASN A 531 -5.58 8.05 -25.99
N THR A 532 -6.14 6.93 -25.53
CA THR A 532 -5.91 6.47 -24.15
C THR A 532 -4.46 6.01 -23.94
N THR A 533 -3.84 5.43 -24.97
CA THR A 533 -2.41 5.04 -24.97
C THR A 533 -1.52 6.27 -25.00
N TYR A 534 -1.83 7.25 -25.87
CA TYR A 534 -1.16 8.54 -25.87
C TYR A 534 -1.33 9.25 -24.54
N GLN A 535 -2.54 9.37 -23.97
CA GLN A 535 -2.77 9.98 -22.65
C GLN A 535 -2.05 9.25 -21.49
N SER A 536 -1.85 7.95 -21.63
CA SER A 536 -1.06 7.13 -20.70
C SER A 536 0.45 7.37 -20.81
N TYR A 537 0.89 8.05 -21.87
CA TYR A 537 2.26 8.46 -22.20
C TYR A 537 2.45 9.99 -22.08
N LEU A 538 1.38 10.77 -22.28
CA LEU A 538 1.34 12.23 -22.29
C LEU A 538 1.88 12.80 -20.97
N GLY A 539 3.02 13.47 -21.07
CA GLY A 539 3.79 14.03 -19.97
C GLY A 539 5.23 13.52 -19.84
N THR A 540 5.65 12.49 -20.60
CA THR A 540 7.07 12.08 -20.70
C THR A 540 7.65 12.18 -22.11
N GLU A 541 6.83 12.50 -23.11
CA GLU A 541 7.24 12.59 -24.52
C GLU A 541 8.25 13.68 -24.82
N GLY A 542 8.17 14.84 -24.15
CA GLY A 542 8.98 16.01 -24.49
C GLY A 542 10.49 15.69 -24.48
N PRO A 543 11.06 15.21 -23.36
CA PRO A 543 12.46 14.81 -23.30
C PRO A 543 12.81 13.68 -24.28
N ALA A 544 11.95 12.67 -24.45
CA ALA A 544 12.22 11.56 -25.35
C ALA A 544 12.22 11.97 -26.83
N ALA A 545 11.27 12.82 -27.24
CA ALA A 545 11.21 13.39 -28.58
C ALA A 545 12.42 14.28 -28.85
N SER A 546 12.79 15.14 -27.89
CA SER A 546 14.00 15.96 -28.00
C SER A 546 15.26 15.11 -28.15
N ARG A 547 15.41 14.02 -27.36
CA ARG A 547 16.53 13.08 -27.52
C ARG A 547 16.58 12.46 -28.91
N ARG A 548 15.45 12.01 -29.46
CA ARG A 548 15.38 11.41 -30.81
C ARG A 548 15.72 12.42 -31.92
N ILE A 549 15.17 13.63 -31.83
CA ILE A 549 15.47 14.70 -32.79
C ILE A 549 16.95 15.06 -32.71
N ASN A 550 17.51 15.23 -31.51
CA ASN A 550 18.92 15.53 -31.34
C ASN A 550 19.85 14.40 -31.81
N ALA A 551 19.44 13.13 -31.67
CA ALA A 551 20.19 12.00 -32.22
C ALA A 551 20.18 12.05 -33.75
N LEU A 552 19.01 12.21 -34.38
CA LEU A 552 18.88 12.34 -35.83
C LEU A 552 19.71 13.52 -36.38
N LEU A 553 19.67 14.68 -35.72
CA LEU A 553 20.46 15.85 -36.12
C LEU A 553 21.96 15.63 -35.96
N LYS A 554 22.40 14.84 -34.96
CA LYS A 554 23.81 14.46 -34.82
C LYS A 554 24.22 13.49 -35.91
N ASP A 555 23.42 12.48 -36.17
CA ASP A 555 23.68 11.48 -37.21
C ASP A 555 23.81 12.19 -38.58
N LEU A 556 22.90 13.09 -38.93
CA LEU A 556 22.97 13.88 -40.18
C LEU A 556 24.16 14.85 -40.25
N ARG A 557 24.63 15.36 -39.10
CA ARG A 557 25.82 16.25 -39.06
C ARG A 557 27.12 15.44 -39.20
N ASP A 558 27.15 14.26 -38.62
CA ASP A 558 28.32 13.40 -38.56
C ASP A 558 28.41 12.47 -39.80
N ASP A 559 27.39 12.46 -40.67
CA ASP A 559 27.37 11.74 -41.95
C ASP A 559 28.12 12.52 -43.05
N PRO A 560 29.28 12.04 -43.55
CA PRO A 560 30.10 12.77 -44.52
C PRO A 560 29.54 12.78 -45.95
N SER A 561 28.40 12.12 -46.22
CA SER A 561 27.97 11.79 -47.58
C SER A 561 27.07 12.81 -48.29
N GLU A 562 26.87 14.02 -47.76
CA GLU A 562 26.17 15.12 -48.49
C GLU A 562 27.11 16.27 -48.91
N GLY A 563 28.40 15.97 -49.11
CA GLY A 563 29.43 16.94 -49.51
C GLY A 563 30.13 16.69 -50.85
N GLU A 564 29.71 15.70 -51.64
CA GLU A 564 30.25 15.46 -52.99
C GLU A 564 29.10 15.22 -53.98
N THR A 565 28.58 16.31 -54.54
CA THR A 565 27.99 16.34 -55.90
C THR A 565 28.50 17.59 -56.61
#